data_AF-A0A7C6ZRN1-F1
#
_entry.id   AF-A0A7C6ZRN1-F1
#
_cell.length_a   1.000
_cell.length_b   1.000
_cell.length_c   1.000
_cell.angle_alpha   90.00
_cell.angle_beta   90.00
_cell.angle_gamma   90.00
#
_symmetry.space_group_name_H-M   'P 1'
#
loop_
_entity.id
_entity.type
_entity.pdbx_description
1 polymer ?
#
loop_
_entity_poly.entity_id
_entity_poly.type
_entity_poly.pdbx_seq_one_letter_code
_entity_poly.pdbx_strand_id
1 'polypeptide(L)'
;MSAAKIERKTVPADLLEATPGALGMWLLASPMLIFILWAWVDLFAHYSPAPWYWLDVALGAAIFVFVVVLPLGWLAHRLVTAAPRLFQHAGWDVQPLEPVSEQELYLVRYTYQTRRRAPNTWSRQWLRAAQGWVYLEIAAILLGGVLLIPIFLSAVDFGFGR
;
A
#
# COMPACT_ATOMS: atom_id res chain seq x y z
N MET A 1 34.83 4.11 -30.19
CA MET A 1 33.76 4.83 -29.45
C MET A 1 34.08 4.71 -27.97
N SER A 2 34.55 5.79 -27.34
CA SER A 2 34.85 5.81 -25.90
C SER A 2 33.53 5.81 -25.14
N ALA A 3 33.31 4.82 -24.27
CA ALA A 3 32.17 4.80 -23.38
C ALA A 3 32.29 6.00 -22.43
N ALA A 4 31.52 7.06 -22.68
CA ALA A 4 31.44 8.19 -21.78
C ALA A 4 31.06 7.65 -20.38
N LYS A 5 31.97 7.80 -19.43
CA LYS A 5 31.77 7.41 -18.05
C LYS A 5 30.62 8.26 -17.54
N ILE A 6 29.43 7.69 -17.41
CA ILE A 6 28.27 8.38 -16.84
C ILE A 6 28.64 8.70 -15.40
N GLU A 7 29.14 9.90 -15.14
CA GLU A 7 29.35 10.40 -13.79
C GLU A 7 27.97 10.52 -13.15
N ARG A 8 27.62 9.53 -12.33
CA ARG A 8 26.43 9.59 -11.49
C ARG A 8 26.66 10.69 -10.44
N LYS A 9 26.21 11.89 -10.78
CA LYS A 9 26.12 13.03 -9.86
C LYS A 9 25.34 12.57 -8.62
N THR A 10 25.98 12.72 -7.48
CA THR A 10 25.39 12.35 -6.18
C THR A 10 24.84 13.61 -5.55
N VAL A 11 23.54 13.64 -5.28
CA VAL A 11 22.85 14.83 -4.78
C VAL A 11 22.33 14.56 -3.37
N PRO A 12 22.59 15.44 -2.39
CA PRO A 12 22.02 15.31 -1.07
C PRO A 12 20.52 15.64 -1.11
N ALA A 13 19.70 14.82 -0.44
CA ALA A 13 18.26 15.00 -0.39
C ALA A 13 17.69 14.66 0.99
N ASP A 14 16.62 15.35 1.34
CA ASP A 14 15.80 15.02 2.50
C ASP A 14 14.63 14.12 2.09
N LEU A 15 14.30 13.17 2.97
CA LEU A 15 13.15 12.29 2.82
C LEU A 15 12.00 12.80 3.68
N LEU A 16 10.92 13.24 3.02
CA LEU A 16 9.68 13.61 3.68
C LEU A 16 8.66 12.47 3.55
N GLU A 17 7.89 12.22 4.60
CA GLU A 17 6.80 11.25 4.51
C GLU A 17 5.73 11.73 3.52
N ALA A 18 5.56 10.99 2.42
CA ALA A 18 4.57 11.31 1.40
C ALA A 18 3.17 11.07 1.99
N THR A 19 2.43 12.15 2.24
CA THR A 19 1.03 12.08 2.71
C THR A 19 0.10 12.56 1.59
N PRO A 20 -0.51 11.66 0.81
CA PRO A 20 -1.44 11.97 -0.26
C PRO A 20 -2.80 12.40 0.30
N GLY A 21 -3.60 13.06 -0.53
CA GLY A 21 -4.95 13.48 -0.19
C GLY A 21 -5.89 12.31 0.11
N ALA A 22 -6.78 12.48 1.08
CA ALA A 22 -7.60 11.42 1.66
C ALA A 22 -8.48 10.66 0.65
N LEU A 23 -9.01 11.35 -0.37
CA LEU A 23 -10.10 10.81 -1.18
C LEU A 23 -9.66 9.78 -2.24
N GLY A 24 -8.45 9.92 -2.80
CA GLY A 24 -8.02 9.06 -3.92
C GLY A 24 -7.65 7.62 -3.52
N MET A 25 -7.18 7.42 -2.28
CA MET A 25 -6.65 6.12 -1.86
C MET A 25 -7.68 5.17 -1.29
N TRP A 26 -8.72 5.68 -0.62
CA TRP A 26 -9.83 4.84 -0.16
C TRP A 26 -10.58 4.21 -1.33
N LEU A 27 -10.71 4.92 -2.45
CA LEU A 27 -11.35 4.40 -3.65
C LEU A 27 -10.58 3.20 -4.22
N LEU A 28 -9.25 3.31 -4.28
CA LEU A 28 -8.36 2.25 -4.76
C LEU A 28 -8.31 1.03 -3.82
N ALA A 29 -8.40 1.25 -2.51
CA ALA A 29 -8.45 0.18 -1.50
C ALA A 29 -9.84 -0.47 -1.34
N SER A 30 -10.87 0.09 -1.98
CA SER A 30 -12.27 -0.25 -1.69
C SER A 30 -12.70 -1.65 -2.13
N PRO A 31 -12.29 -2.21 -3.28
CA PRO A 31 -12.86 -3.49 -3.74
C PRO A 31 -12.52 -4.65 -2.83
N MET A 32 -11.24 -4.80 -2.46
CA MET A 32 -10.80 -5.87 -1.55
C MET A 32 -11.37 -5.69 -0.15
N LEU A 33 -11.41 -4.45 0.37
CA LEU A 33 -11.99 -4.16 1.67
C LEU A 33 -13.48 -4.49 1.74
N ILE A 34 -14.25 -4.14 0.71
CA ILE A 34 -15.69 -4.45 0.63
C ILE A 34 -15.91 -5.96 0.57
N PHE A 35 -15.11 -6.68 -0.23
CA PHE A 35 -15.21 -8.13 -0.34
C PHE A 35 -14.94 -8.83 0.99
N ILE A 36 -13.86 -8.45 1.70
CA ILE A 36 -13.52 -9.02 3.01
C ILE A 36 -14.56 -8.61 4.06
N LEU A 37 -15.02 -7.36 4.03
CA LEU A 37 -16.06 -6.87 4.94
C LEU A 37 -17.35 -7.68 4.79
N TRP A 38 -17.76 -7.99 3.56
CA TRP A 38 -18.94 -8.80 3.30
C TRP A 38 -18.84 -10.19 3.95
N ALA A 39 -17.73 -10.90 3.71
CA ALA A 39 -17.49 -12.22 4.32
C ALA A 39 -17.38 -12.14 5.86
N TRP A 40 -16.77 -11.08 6.37
CA TRP A 40 -16.64 -10.83 7.80
C TRP A 40 -18.00 -10.60 8.46
N VAL A 41 -18.85 -9.78 7.87
CA VAL A 41 -20.20 -9.49 8.39
C VAL A 41 -21.05 -10.74 8.41
N ASP A 42 -20.96 -11.58 7.37
CA ASP A 42 -21.69 -12.86 7.32
C ASP A 42 -21.23 -13.80 8.46
N LEU A 43 -19.92 -13.90 8.68
CA LEU A 43 -19.35 -14.65 9.80
C LEU A 43 -19.80 -14.07 11.15
N PHE A 44 -19.77 -12.75 11.29
CA PHE A 44 -20.16 -12.07 12.53
C PHE A 44 -21.64 -12.29 12.85
N ALA A 45 -22.52 -12.14 11.86
CA ALA A 45 -23.95 -12.37 12.00
C ALA A 45 -24.26 -13.83 12.31
N HIS A 46 -23.51 -14.78 11.73
CA HIS A 46 -23.68 -16.21 12.01
C HIS A 46 -23.42 -16.58 13.48
N TYR A 47 -22.45 -15.95 14.12
CA TYR A 47 -22.11 -16.20 15.53
C TYR A 47 -22.75 -15.22 16.52
N SER A 48 -23.43 -14.18 16.04
CA SER A 48 -24.06 -13.20 16.92
C SER A 48 -25.30 -13.80 17.58
N PRO A 49 -25.45 -13.64 18.91
CA PRO A 49 -26.68 -14.01 19.61
C PRO A 49 -27.79 -12.96 19.41
N ALA A 50 -27.52 -11.85 18.73
CA ALA A 50 -28.48 -10.77 18.57
C ALA A 50 -29.59 -11.16 17.56
N PRO A 51 -30.86 -10.84 17.84
CA PRO A 51 -31.97 -11.15 16.92
C PRO A 51 -32.07 -10.17 15.74
N TRP A 52 -31.23 -9.13 15.69
CA TRP A 52 -31.35 -8.03 14.72
C TRP A 52 -30.14 -7.96 13.79
N TYR A 53 -30.30 -8.50 12.58
CA TYR A 53 -29.27 -8.55 11.55
C TYR A 53 -28.61 -7.19 11.27
N TRP A 54 -29.37 -6.10 11.15
CA TRP A 54 -28.79 -4.79 10.84
C TRP A 54 -27.91 -4.23 11.97
N LEU A 55 -28.20 -4.59 13.22
CA LEU A 55 -27.33 -4.27 14.35
C LEU A 55 -26.01 -5.04 14.23
N ASP A 56 -26.07 -6.32 13.84
CA ASP A 56 -24.88 -7.15 13.61
C ASP A 56 -24.04 -6.65 12.44
N VAL A 57 -24.67 -6.19 11.36
CA VAL A 57 -23.98 -5.56 10.23
C VAL A 57 -23.23 -4.31 10.70
N ALA A 58 -23.89 -3.42 11.44
CA ALA A 58 -23.26 -2.17 11.92
C ALA A 58 -22.12 -2.45 12.90
N LEU A 59 -22.33 -3.34 13.86
CA LEU A 59 -21.34 -3.70 14.87
C LEU A 59 -20.17 -4.48 14.26
N GLY A 60 -20.47 -5.46 13.41
CA GLY A 60 -19.49 -6.25 12.66
C GLY A 60 -18.62 -5.38 11.77
N ALA A 61 -19.21 -4.42 11.06
CA ALA A 61 -18.47 -3.45 10.26
C ALA A 61 -17.59 -2.53 11.11
N ALA A 62 -18.09 -2.04 12.25
CA ALA A 62 -17.29 -1.25 13.17
C ALA A 62 -16.09 -2.05 13.71
N ILE A 63 -16.32 -3.27 14.19
CA ILE A 63 -15.26 -4.17 14.67
C ILE A 63 -14.26 -4.46 13.56
N PHE A 64 -14.73 -4.73 12.34
CA PHE A 64 -13.86 -4.94 11.18
C PHE A 64 -12.92 -3.74 10.96
N VAL A 65 -13.46 -2.52 10.99
CA VAL A 65 -12.65 -1.31 10.80
C VAL A 65 -11.59 -1.17 11.89
N PHE A 66 -11.96 -1.36 13.16
CA PHE A 66 -11.02 -1.13 14.27
C PHE A 66 -10.02 -2.27 14.51
N VAL A 67 -10.41 -3.52 14.23
CA VAL A 67 -9.59 -4.72 14.52
C VAL A 67 -8.81 -5.19 13.30
N VAL A 68 -9.36 -5.01 12.10
CA VAL A 68 -8.75 -5.50 10.86
C VAL A 68 -8.21 -4.34 10.05
N VAL A 69 -9.05 -3.37 9.68
CA VAL A 69 -8.66 -2.31 8.74
C VAL A 69 -7.57 -1.42 9.33
N LEU A 70 -7.81 -0.80 10.48
CA LEU A 70 -6.82 0.11 11.06
C LEU A 70 -5.48 -0.56 11.37
N PRO A 71 -5.42 -1.72 12.07
CA PRO A 71 -4.15 -2.31 12.46
C PRO A 71 -3.35 -2.83 11.27
N LEU A 72 -3.98 -3.54 10.33
CA LEU A 72 -3.29 -4.11 9.17
C LEU A 72 -2.83 -3.03 8.20
N GLY A 73 -3.69 -2.04 7.92
CA GLY A 73 -3.31 -0.90 7.08
C GLY A 73 -2.13 -0.15 7.70
N TRP A 74 -2.20 0.18 8.99
CA TRP A 74 -1.10 0.87 9.65
C TRP A 74 0.20 0.05 9.63
N LEU A 75 0.12 -1.27 9.84
CA LEU A 75 1.28 -2.16 9.80
C LEU A 75 1.89 -2.22 8.39
N ALA A 76 1.07 -2.38 7.36
CA ALA A 76 1.51 -2.40 5.97
C ALA A 76 2.21 -1.08 5.59
N HIS A 77 1.65 0.05 5.99
CA HIS A 77 2.29 1.36 5.81
C HIS A 77 3.64 1.44 6.52
N ARG A 78 3.72 0.94 7.76
CA ARG A 78 4.98 0.89 8.52
C ARG A 78 6.02 0.00 7.84
N LEU A 79 5.62 -1.12 7.25
CA LEU A 79 6.52 -2.02 6.52
C LEU A 79 7.06 -1.36 5.25
N VAL A 80 6.18 -0.78 4.43
CA VAL A 80 6.57 -0.08 3.19
C VAL A 80 7.48 1.11 3.49
N THR A 81 7.12 1.92 4.50
CA THR A 81 7.93 3.07 4.87
C THR A 81 9.23 2.68 5.59
N ALA A 82 9.40 1.45 6.09
CA ALA A 82 10.66 0.99 6.70
C ALA A 82 11.79 0.84 5.66
N ALA A 83 11.46 0.60 4.39
CA ALA A 83 12.42 0.41 3.30
C ALA A 83 12.36 1.53 2.25
N PRO A 84 12.81 2.77 2.58
CA PRO A 84 12.66 3.93 1.71
C PRO A 84 13.34 3.79 0.35
N ARG A 85 14.37 2.94 0.23
CA ARG A 85 15.07 2.69 -1.04
C ARG A 85 14.25 1.90 -2.04
N LEU A 86 13.41 0.97 -1.56
CA LEU A 86 12.56 0.13 -2.42
C LEU A 86 11.28 0.86 -2.82
N PHE A 87 10.79 1.73 -1.94
CA PHE A 87 9.50 2.42 -2.05
C PHE A 87 9.67 3.93 -2.17
N GLN A 88 10.63 4.35 -3.02
CA GLN A 88 10.78 5.75 -3.41
C GLN A 88 9.48 6.17 -4.12
N HIS A 89 8.90 7.30 -3.73
CA HIS A 89 7.60 7.82 -4.20
C HIS A 89 6.33 7.10 -3.71
N ALA A 90 6.42 5.88 -3.18
CA ALA A 90 5.24 5.20 -2.65
C ALA A 90 4.91 5.62 -1.21
N GLY A 91 5.93 5.85 -0.36
CA GLY A 91 5.76 6.33 1.03
C GLY A 91 6.68 7.48 1.43
N TRP A 92 7.63 7.85 0.57
CA TRP A 92 8.60 8.90 0.80
C TRP A 92 8.68 9.81 -0.42
N ASP A 93 8.65 11.11 -0.17
CA ASP A 93 8.94 12.15 -1.14
C ASP A 93 10.40 12.60 -0.97
N VAL A 94 11.11 12.73 -2.09
CA VAL A 94 12.54 13.05 -2.13
C VAL A 94 12.68 14.53 -2.46
N GLN A 95 13.17 15.32 -1.49
CA GLN A 95 13.44 16.74 -1.68
C GLN A 95 14.94 16.98 -1.85
N PRO A 96 15.43 17.22 -3.07
CA PRO A 96 16.83 17.52 -3.28
C PRO A 96 17.18 18.88 -2.65
N LEU A 97 18.31 18.93 -1.95
CA LEU A 97 18.82 20.15 -1.32
C LEU A 97 19.53 21.07 -2.33
N GLU A 98 19.92 20.52 -3.47
CA GLU A 98 20.45 21.26 -4.61
C GLU A 98 19.39 21.33 -5.72
N PRO A 99 19.34 22.43 -6.50
CA PRO A 99 18.46 22.49 -7.65
C PRO A 99 18.87 21.45 -8.69
N VAL A 100 17.99 20.47 -8.92
CA VAL A 100 18.11 19.44 -9.95
C VAL A 100 17.06 19.73 -11.01
N SER A 101 17.46 19.79 -12.28
CA SER A 101 16.52 19.98 -13.39
C SER A 101 15.60 18.76 -13.54
N GLU A 102 14.39 18.95 -14.08
CA GLU A 102 13.43 17.85 -14.28
C GLU A 102 14.00 16.69 -15.10
N GLN A 103 14.92 16.99 -16.02
CA GLN A 103 15.59 16.01 -16.87
C GLN A 103 16.67 15.21 -16.12
N GLU A 104 17.21 15.75 -15.03
CA GLU A 104 18.27 15.13 -14.22
C GLU A 104 17.72 14.31 -13.04
N LEU A 105 16.46 14.50 -12.66
CA LEU A 105 15.80 13.89 -11.50
C LEU A 105 15.99 12.36 -11.41
N TYR A 106 15.98 11.66 -12.56
CA TYR A 106 16.11 10.20 -12.62
C TYR A 106 17.54 9.72 -12.91
N LEU A 107 18.48 10.64 -13.20
CA LEU A 107 19.87 10.33 -13.52
C LEU A 107 20.80 10.48 -12.32
N VAL A 108 20.39 11.28 -11.32
CA VAL A 108 21.18 11.54 -10.12
C VAL A 108 20.97 10.46 -9.05
N ARG A 109 22.04 10.20 -8.30
CA ARG A 109 21.96 9.32 -7.14
C ARG A 109 21.68 10.16 -5.89
N TYR A 110 20.51 9.98 -5.29
CA TYR A 110 20.18 10.67 -4.04
C TYR A 110 20.89 10.05 -2.83
N THR A 111 21.47 10.91 -2.00
CA THR A 111 22.02 10.56 -0.69
C THR A 111 21.16 11.19 0.40
N TYR A 112 20.51 10.33 1.20
CA TYR A 112 19.55 10.78 2.19
C TYR A 112 20.27 11.32 3.43
N GLN A 113 20.10 12.61 3.72
CA GLN A 113 20.68 13.24 4.90
C GLN A 113 19.72 13.20 6.08
N THR A 114 18.50 13.70 5.89
CA THR A 114 17.48 13.74 6.95
C THR A 114 16.24 12.97 6.56
N ARG A 115 15.59 12.34 7.56
CA ARG A 115 14.28 11.71 7.41
C ARG A 115 13.28 12.42 8.32
N ARG A 116 12.30 13.10 7.74
CA ARG A 116 11.24 13.78 8.49
C ARG A 116 9.92 13.05 8.31
N ARG A 117 9.40 12.53 9.42
CA ARG A 117 8.04 11.98 9.45
C ARG A 117 7.02 13.07 9.65
N ALA A 118 5.83 12.82 9.14
CA ALA A 118 4.68 13.64 9.39
C ALA A 118 4.23 13.56 10.87
N PRO A 119 3.57 14.60 11.40
CA PRO A 119 2.98 14.61 12.73
C PRO A 119 2.04 13.41 12.98
N ASN A 120 1.96 12.94 14.23
CA ASN A 120 1.07 11.85 14.62
C ASN A 120 -0.32 12.37 15.03
N THR A 121 -1.04 12.98 14.08
CA THR A 121 -2.45 13.35 14.29
C THR A 121 -3.37 12.19 13.91
N TRP A 122 -4.56 12.14 14.51
CA TRP A 122 -5.57 11.12 14.20
C TRP A 122 -5.87 11.02 12.71
N SER A 123 -6.11 12.16 12.04
CA SER A 123 -6.32 12.23 10.60
C SER A 123 -5.17 11.58 9.81
N ARG A 124 -3.91 11.81 10.22
CA ARG A 124 -2.75 11.20 9.56
C ARG A 124 -2.65 9.69 9.83
N GLN A 125 -3.09 9.19 10.98
CA GLN A 125 -3.12 7.75 11.22
C GLN A 125 -4.15 7.03 10.32
N TRP A 126 -5.32 7.64 10.10
CA TRP A 126 -6.31 7.14 9.15
C TRP A 126 -5.77 7.11 7.71
N LEU A 127 -5.05 8.15 7.29
CA LEU A 127 -4.41 8.20 5.98
C LEU A 127 -3.35 7.10 5.81
N ARG A 128 -2.52 6.90 6.83
CA ARG A 128 -1.51 5.83 6.84
C ARG A 128 -2.16 4.46 6.75
N ALA A 129 -3.26 4.23 7.47
CA ALA A 129 -3.99 2.97 7.39
C ALA A 129 -4.57 2.76 5.97
N ALA A 130 -5.18 3.79 5.39
CA ALA A 130 -5.71 3.74 4.03
C ALA A 130 -4.60 3.43 3.00
N GLN A 131 -3.47 4.12 3.07
CA GLN A 131 -2.28 3.87 2.25
C GLN A 131 -1.81 2.43 2.36
N GLY A 132 -1.73 1.92 3.59
CA GLY A 132 -1.35 0.54 3.85
C GLY A 132 -2.24 -0.48 3.16
N TRP A 133 -3.55 -0.26 3.14
CA TRP A 133 -4.48 -1.15 2.42
C TRP A 133 -4.28 -1.13 0.93
N VAL A 134 -4.01 0.03 0.34
CA VAL A 134 -3.65 0.09 -1.08
C VAL A 134 -2.41 -0.77 -1.37
N TYR A 135 -1.40 -0.71 -0.51
CA TYR A 135 -0.21 -1.57 -0.68
C TYR A 135 -0.53 -3.06 -0.56
N LEU A 136 -1.41 -3.44 0.38
CA LEU A 136 -1.86 -4.82 0.54
C LEU A 136 -2.64 -5.30 -0.69
N GLU A 137 -3.51 -4.46 -1.25
CA GLU A 137 -4.28 -4.79 -2.44
C GLU A 137 -3.39 -4.96 -3.67
N ILE A 138 -2.45 -4.04 -3.89
CA ILE A 138 -1.44 -4.18 -4.95
C ILE A 138 -0.65 -5.48 -4.78
N ALA A 139 -0.21 -5.79 -3.56
CA ALA A 139 0.50 -7.04 -3.27
C ALA A 139 -0.36 -8.27 -3.56
N ALA A 140 -1.64 -8.25 -3.17
CA ALA A 140 -2.58 -9.35 -3.42
C ALA A 140 -2.82 -9.56 -4.92
N ILE A 141 -2.99 -8.49 -5.70
CA ILE A 141 -3.15 -8.56 -7.16
C ILE A 141 -1.90 -9.15 -7.81
N LEU A 142 -0.71 -8.68 -7.42
CA LEU A 142 0.55 -9.20 -7.96
C LEU A 142 0.77 -10.67 -7.62
N LEU A 143 0.52 -11.07 -6.36
CA LEU A 143 0.61 -12.46 -5.92
C LEU A 143 -0.41 -13.33 -6.66
N GLY A 144 -1.65 -12.88 -6.79
CA GLY A 144 -2.69 -13.57 -7.55
C GLY A 144 -2.29 -13.77 -9.01
N GLY A 145 -1.74 -12.74 -9.65
CA GLY A 145 -1.22 -12.82 -11.02
C GLY A 145 -0.08 -13.84 -11.18
N VAL A 146 0.87 -13.86 -10.24
CA VAL A 146 1.97 -14.84 -10.26
C VAL A 146 1.47 -16.26 -10.01
N LEU A 147 0.53 -16.45 -9.07
CA LEU A 147 -0.04 -17.76 -8.73
C LEU A 147 -0.96 -18.32 -9.83
N LEU A 148 -1.51 -17.48 -10.70
CA LEU A 148 -2.25 -17.93 -11.87
C LEU A 148 -1.36 -18.69 -12.87
N ILE A 149 -0.05 -18.41 -12.92
CA ILE A 149 0.89 -19.09 -13.83
C ILE A 149 0.94 -20.61 -13.57
N PRO A 150 1.25 -21.11 -12.35
CA PRO A 150 1.24 -22.54 -12.07
C PRO A 150 -0.17 -23.16 -12.16
N ILE A 151 -1.23 -22.42 -11.81
CA ILE A 151 -2.61 -22.92 -11.96
C ILE A 151 -2.94 -23.14 -13.43
N PHE A 152 -2.58 -22.20 -14.30
CA PHE A 152 -2.78 -22.30 -15.74
C PHE A 152 -2.01 -23.48 -16.33
N LEU A 153 -0.72 -23.63 -15.98
CA LEU A 153 0.09 -24.77 -16.44
C LEU A 153 -0.51 -26.10 -15.95
N SER A 154 -0.91 -26.17 -14.68
CA SER A 154 -1.59 -27.35 -14.14
C SER A 154 -2.91 -27.65 -14.88
N ALA A 155 -3.72 -26.64 -15.19
CA ALA A 155 -4.97 -26.83 -15.92
C ALA A 155 -4.76 -27.34 -17.36
N VAL A 156 -3.73 -26.83 -18.05
CA VAL A 156 -3.33 -27.32 -19.37
C VAL A 156 -2.83 -28.76 -19.31
N ASP A 157 -2.03 -29.10 -18.30
CA ASP A 157 -1.53 -30.46 -18.07
C ASP A 157 -2.65 -31.45 -17.72
N PHE A 158 -3.70 -30.99 -17.02
CA PHE A 158 -4.92 -31.77 -16.76
C PHE A 158 -5.90 -31.83 -17.94
N GLY A 159 -5.55 -31.27 -19.10
CA GLY A 159 -6.30 -31.43 -20.34
C GLY A 159 -7.45 -30.45 -20.55
N PHE A 160 -7.56 -29.36 -19.77
CA PHE A 160 -8.59 -28.32 -19.95
C PHE A 160 -8.39 -27.41 -21.20
N GLY A 161 -7.60 -27.85 -22.18
CA GLY A 161 -7.31 -27.11 -23.42
C GLY A 161 -7.24 -27.98 -24.67
N ARG A 162 -7.79 -29.20 -24.63
CA ARG A 162 -8.02 -30.05 -25.82
C ARG A 162 -9.48 -30.00 -26.24
#